data_AF-A0A9D7ULD0-F1
#
_entry.id   AF-A0A9D7ULD0-F1
#
_cell.length_a   1.000
_cell.length_b   1.000
_cell.length_c   1.000
_cell.angle_alpha   90.00
_cell.angle_beta   90.00
_cell.angle_gamma   90.00
#
_symmetry.space_group_name_H-M   'P 1'
#
loop_
_entity.id
_entity.type
_entity.pdbx_description
1 polymer ?
#
loop_
_entity_poly.entity_id
_entity_poly.type
_entity_poly.pdbx_seq_one_letter_code
_entity_poly.pdbx_strand_id
1 'polypeptide(L)'
;MASAAAALDPAMAATAAEEATTFARERVTRVSRHAQRFWVVVGCHTAVDLYAAFVLSLAVALQARLNLSEVQLTTLFVINGVVSGVSQPIFAWLTDRLDTRLCAPVGLLIAAAALCSIGYADSFAQLVALHVIGTTGVGMFHPIGAALTGQLGRGMAMGRSMAVTLFFTAGMLGSVVGPVIATRLNAMFGMESLIWLIAPAAAFALVTLFASRRVAHRHALVTEKAEESPERRRTRRAAVQTLFWAAVLRFGVNNALFFLLALWCKARIAGDATRASSLTGVLFAVTSIGMGVAAMTAGRFVRAGHEKAVMVALPLLAAPLIGAMGFVDPVSSSGVWLIGALAFVTAAGYASAAPLAISVAQRLMPGSTGMASSLMMGGAWAISAVFPYATNWAMTRGGLPAGYAFKPDWEITPRDLQRRLNDPAERRRLVVLDVRNPDEWATCRIDGAELIPLGELKARVEELRDREDLLIVTQCHHGRRSLQAAAILGQHGFPNVLSLAGGIDLWSIDIDPSVPRY
;
A
#
# COMPACT_ATOMS: atom_id res chain seq x y z
N MET A 1 23.77 -50.86 -43.97
CA MET A 1 24.58 -50.80 -42.75
C MET A 1 26.04 -50.60 -43.14
N ALA A 2 26.76 -49.77 -42.40
CA ALA A 2 28.21 -49.58 -42.39
C ALA A 2 28.88 -49.15 -43.72
N SER A 3 28.77 -47.86 -44.06
CA SER A 3 29.69 -47.22 -45.01
C SER A 3 29.95 -45.78 -44.58
N ALA A 4 31.24 -45.43 -44.46
CA ALA A 4 31.79 -44.10 -44.21
C ALA A 4 31.72 -43.50 -42.78
N ALA A 5 32.07 -44.27 -41.74
CA ALA A 5 32.67 -43.68 -40.54
C ALA A 5 34.18 -43.58 -40.77
N ALA A 6 34.63 -42.50 -41.44
CA ALA A 6 36.04 -42.17 -41.50
C ALA A 6 36.56 -42.06 -40.06
N ALA A 7 37.58 -42.85 -39.73
CA ALA A 7 38.31 -42.71 -38.48
C ALA A 7 38.84 -41.29 -38.42
N LEU A 8 38.18 -40.43 -37.64
CA LEU A 8 38.72 -39.12 -37.26
C LEU A 8 40.12 -39.38 -36.71
N ASP A 9 41.10 -38.66 -37.25
CA ASP A 9 42.46 -38.63 -36.72
C ASP A 9 42.38 -38.51 -35.19
N PRO A 10 43.03 -39.41 -34.41
CA PRO A 10 43.03 -39.37 -32.95
C PRO A 10 43.36 -37.98 -32.39
N ALA A 11 44.21 -37.22 -33.10
CA ALA A 11 44.52 -35.83 -32.76
C ALA A 11 43.28 -34.92 -32.89
N MET A 12 42.54 -34.99 -34.00
CA MET A 12 41.32 -34.21 -34.23
C MET A 12 40.19 -34.60 -33.25
N ALA A 13 40.07 -35.88 -32.90
CA ALA A 13 39.11 -36.34 -31.90
C ALA A 13 39.44 -35.81 -30.50
N ALA A 14 40.73 -35.74 -30.14
CA ALA A 14 41.18 -35.14 -28.88
C ALA A 14 40.94 -33.63 -28.84
N THR A 15 41.22 -32.89 -29.93
CA THR A 15 40.94 -31.44 -30.02
C THR A 15 39.45 -31.16 -29.91
N ALA A 16 38.60 -31.93 -30.58
CA ALA A 16 37.14 -31.78 -30.50
C ALA A 16 36.60 -32.07 -29.09
N ALA A 17 37.18 -33.04 -28.37
CA ALA A 17 36.84 -33.32 -26.98
C ALA A 17 37.29 -32.20 -26.03
N GLU A 18 38.46 -31.60 -26.27
CA GLU A 18 38.99 -30.47 -25.50
C GLU A 18 38.16 -29.18 -25.73
N GLU A 19 37.75 -28.92 -26.98
CA GLU A 19 36.83 -27.82 -27.30
C GLU A 19 35.45 -28.04 -26.68
N ALA A 20 34.90 -29.25 -26.74
CA ALA A 20 33.61 -29.58 -26.13
C ALA A 20 33.64 -29.44 -24.59
N THR A 21 34.74 -29.86 -23.95
CA THR A 21 34.91 -29.72 -22.49
C THR A 21 35.16 -28.27 -22.09
N THR A 22 35.90 -27.50 -22.87
CA THR A 22 36.09 -26.05 -22.68
C THR A 22 34.77 -25.30 -22.82
N PHE A 23 34.00 -25.57 -23.89
CA PHE A 23 32.67 -25.01 -24.09
C PHE A 23 31.70 -25.38 -22.96
N ALA A 24 31.74 -26.62 -22.47
CA ALA A 24 30.96 -27.04 -21.32
C ALA A 24 31.35 -26.29 -20.04
N ARG A 25 32.65 -26.10 -19.77
CA ARG A 25 33.15 -25.31 -18.62
C ARG A 25 32.77 -23.84 -18.72
N GLU A 26 32.90 -23.23 -19.91
CA GLU A 26 32.46 -21.86 -20.15
C GLU A 26 30.96 -21.69 -19.97
N ARG A 27 30.16 -22.66 -20.44
CA ARG A 27 28.72 -22.68 -20.25
C ARG A 27 28.34 -22.77 -18.76
N VAL A 28 28.97 -23.68 -18.02
CA VAL A 28 28.74 -23.86 -16.57
C VAL A 28 29.14 -22.60 -15.79
N THR A 29 30.31 -22.03 -16.06
CA THR A 29 30.78 -20.80 -15.39
C THR A 29 29.93 -19.57 -15.75
N ARG A 30 29.40 -19.49 -16.97
CA ARG A 30 28.46 -18.44 -17.37
C ARG A 30 27.11 -18.58 -16.65
N VAL A 31 26.61 -19.80 -16.50
CA VAL A 31 25.36 -20.10 -15.76
C VAL A 31 25.54 -19.79 -14.27
N SER A 32 26.66 -20.16 -13.66
CA SER A 32 26.92 -19.87 -12.23
C SER A 32 27.01 -18.36 -11.96
N ARG A 33 27.68 -17.59 -12.82
CA ARG A 33 27.72 -16.13 -12.72
C ARG A 33 26.34 -15.49 -12.91
N HIS A 34 25.49 -16.02 -13.79
CA HIS A 34 24.11 -15.53 -13.93
C HIS A 34 23.27 -15.79 -12.68
N ALA A 35 23.38 -16.98 -12.09
CA ALA A 35 22.66 -17.33 -10.86
C ALA A 35 23.13 -16.46 -9.68
N GLN A 36 24.44 -16.21 -9.54
CA GLN A 36 24.98 -15.31 -8.51
C GLN A 36 24.42 -13.89 -8.65
N ARG A 37 24.46 -13.33 -9.87
CA ARG A 37 23.89 -11.99 -10.14
C ARG A 37 22.41 -11.91 -9.81
N PHE A 38 21.66 -12.97 -10.12
CA PHE A 38 20.24 -13.04 -9.81
C PHE A 38 19.99 -12.94 -8.30
N TRP A 39 20.64 -13.79 -7.50
CA TRP A 39 20.45 -13.80 -6.05
C TRP A 39 20.90 -12.52 -5.37
N VAL A 40 21.96 -11.87 -5.88
CA VAL A 40 22.35 -10.53 -5.44
C VAL A 40 21.21 -9.53 -5.61
N VAL A 41 20.62 -9.45 -6.80
CA VAL A 41 19.57 -8.47 -7.09
C VAL A 41 18.32 -8.75 -6.26
N VAL A 42 17.97 -10.02 -6.07
CA VAL A 42 16.87 -10.44 -5.19
C VAL A 42 17.14 -10.03 -3.73
N GLY A 43 18.33 -10.31 -3.18
CA GLY A 43 18.68 -9.93 -1.82
C GLY A 43 18.74 -8.42 -1.60
N CYS A 44 19.20 -7.66 -2.60
CA CYS A 44 19.23 -6.19 -2.52
C CYS A 44 17.83 -5.57 -2.57
N HIS A 45 16.83 -6.27 -3.12
CA HIS A 45 15.44 -5.84 -3.04
C HIS A 45 14.89 -5.92 -1.62
N THR A 46 15.23 -6.97 -0.87
CA THR A 46 14.94 -7.03 0.58
C THR A 46 15.53 -5.83 1.30
N ALA A 47 16.77 -5.45 0.98
CA ALA A 47 17.42 -4.29 1.58
C ALA A 47 16.69 -2.97 1.25
N VAL A 48 16.36 -2.71 -0.03
CA VAL A 48 15.63 -1.50 -0.43
C VAL A 48 14.28 -1.37 0.29
N ASP A 49 13.48 -2.43 0.30
CA ASP A 49 12.13 -2.40 0.88
C ASP A 49 12.15 -2.38 2.41
N LEU A 50 13.23 -2.87 3.02
CA LEU A 50 13.50 -2.68 4.45
C LEU A 50 13.60 -1.20 4.80
N TYR A 51 14.38 -0.40 4.04
CA TYR A 51 14.52 1.04 4.30
C TYR A 51 13.22 1.81 4.05
N ALA A 52 12.50 1.46 2.97
CA ALA A 52 11.24 2.08 2.60
C ALA A 52 10.18 2.03 3.73
N ALA A 53 10.27 1.03 4.61
CA ALA A 53 9.33 0.84 5.72
C ALA A 53 9.63 1.68 6.98
N PHE A 54 10.77 2.39 7.05
CA PHE A 54 11.21 3.06 8.29
C PHE A 54 10.28 4.19 8.72
N VAL A 55 9.94 5.11 7.81
CA VAL A 55 9.12 6.27 8.17
C VAL A 55 7.74 5.85 8.66
N LEU A 56 7.12 4.86 8.02
CA LEU A 56 5.79 4.39 8.41
C LEU A 56 5.82 3.64 9.75
N SER A 57 6.84 2.80 9.97
CA SER A 57 6.96 2.03 11.22
C SER A 57 7.34 2.90 12.42
N LEU A 58 8.01 4.04 12.19
CA LEU A 58 8.40 5.00 13.22
C LEU A 58 7.47 6.22 13.28
N ALA A 59 6.35 6.22 12.54
CA ALA A 59 5.48 7.37 12.37
C ALA A 59 4.97 7.94 13.72
N VAL A 60 4.60 7.07 14.66
CA VAL A 60 4.17 7.47 16.02
C VAL A 60 5.32 8.07 16.84
N ALA A 61 6.54 7.50 16.73
CA ALA A 61 7.72 8.03 17.41
C ALA A 61 8.14 9.39 16.83
N LEU A 62 8.06 9.55 15.50
CA LEU A 62 8.28 10.82 14.80
C LEU A 62 7.23 11.87 15.19
N GLN A 63 5.96 11.46 15.33
CA GLN A 63 4.88 12.33 15.80
C GLN A 63 5.17 12.88 17.19
N ALA A 64 5.54 12.02 18.14
CA ALA A 64 5.86 12.43 19.49
C ALA A 64 7.08 13.36 19.54
N ARG A 65 8.13 13.04 18.77
CA ARG A 65 9.38 13.81 18.75
C ARG A 65 9.22 15.21 18.13
N LEU A 66 8.48 15.31 17.03
CA LEU A 66 8.34 16.55 16.25
C LEU A 66 7.03 17.28 16.50
N ASN A 67 6.20 16.78 17.43
CA ASN A 67 4.86 17.28 17.73
C ASN A 67 3.97 17.41 16.47
N LEU A 68 3.91 16.35 15.66
CA LEU A 68 3.22 16.38 14.36
C LEU A 68 1.69 16.33 14.52
N SER A 69 0.99 17.11 13.71
CA SER A 69 -0.47 17.01 13.59
C SER A 69 -0.90 15.70 12.93
N GLU A 70 -2.15 15.29 13.12
CA GLU A 70 -2.71 14.10 12.44
C GLU A 70 -2.63 14.22 10.90
N VAL A 71 -2.78 15.43 10.37
CA VAL A 71 -2.66 15.71 8.92
C VAL A 71 -1.22 15.54 8.45
N GLN A 72 -0.23 16.02 9.22
CA GLN A 72 1.19 15.83 8.92
C GLN A 72 1.57 14.34 8.96
N LEU A 73 1.08 13.61 9.96
CA LEU A 73 1.27 12.16 10.05
C LEU A 73 0.68 11.44 8.83
N THR A 74 -0.55 11.75 8.47
CA THR A 74 -1.23 11.20 7.28
C THR A 74 -0.48 11.52 5.98
N THR A 75 0.11 12.72 5.89
CA THR A 75 0.91 13.13 4.73
C THR A 75 2.12 12.21 4.53
N LEU A 76 2.78 11.77 5.61
CA LEU A 76 3.90 10.82 5.52
C LEU A 76 3.48 9.49 4.87
N PHE A 77 2.26 9.00 5.13
CA PHE A 77 1.75 7.78 4.49
C PHE A 77 1.55 7.92 2.98
N VAL A 78 1.21 9.11 2.50
CA VAL A 78 1.00 9.37 1.06
C VAL A 78 2.30 9.50 0.30
N ILE A 79 3.29 10.18 0.90
CA ILE A 79 4.57 10.48 0.24
C ILE A 79 5.18 9.21 -0.34
N ASN A 80 5.19 8.11 0.41
CA ASN A 80 5.78 6.86 -0.05
C ASN A 80 5.15 6.35 -1.36
N GLY A 81 3.82 6.27 -1.41
CA GLY A 81 3.09 5.77 -2.58
C GLY A 81 3.23 6.68 -3.81
N VAL A 82 3.13 8.00 -3.61
CA VAL A 82 3.17 8.97 -4.71
C VAL A 82 4.59 9.16 -5.23
N VAL A 83 5.58 9.40 -4.36
CA VAL A 83 6.95 9.71 -4.79
C VAL A 83 7.62 8.49 -5.39
N SER A 84 7.50 7.32 -4.77
CA SER A 84 8.03 6.08 -5.37
C SER A 84 7.30 5.78 -6.67
N GLY A 85 5.98 5.92 -6.66
CA GLY A 85 5.16 5.59 -7.83
C GLY A 85 5.46 6.45 -9.06
N VAL A 86 5.67 7.76 -8.87
CA VAL A 86 6.00 8.70 -9.96
C VAL A 86 7.46 8.58 -10.39
N SER A 87 8.39 8.35 -9.46
CA SER A 87 9.81 8.23 -9.80
C SER A 87 10.13 6.99 -10.63
N GLN A 88 9.43 5.87 -10.40
CA GLN A 88 9.69 4.62 -11.13
C GLN A 88 9.60 4.75 -12.67
N PRO A 89 8.52 5.30 -13.29
CA PRO A 89 8.49 5.52 -14.74
C PRO A 89 9.56 6.47 -15.26
N ILE A 90 9.89 7.52 -14.49
CA ILE A 90 10.91 8.51 -14.86
C ILE A 90 12.27 7.83 -14.96
N PHE A 91 12.66 7.08 -13.94
CA PHE A 91 13.96 6.40 -13.92
C PHE A 91 13.99 5.18 -14.83
N ALA A 92 12.86 4.50 -15.06
CA ALA A 92 12.76 3.48 -16.10
C ALA A 92 13.06 4.08 -17.47
N TRP A 93 12.41 5.19 -17.83
CA TRP A 93 12.67 5.89 -19.09
C TRP A 93 14.11 6.41 -19.20
N LEU A 94 14.64 7.01 -18.13
CA LEU A 94 15.99 7.56 -18.10
C LEU A 94 17.05 6.48 -18.29
N THR A 95 16.93 5.38 -17.56
CA THR A 95 17.88 4.26 -17.61
C THR A 95 17.84 3.53 -18.94
N ASP A 96 16.64 3.39 -19.50
CA ASP A 96 16.42 2.87 -20.84
C ASP A 96 17.11 3.76 -21.89
N ARG A 97 16.97 5.10 -21.79
CA ARG A 97 17.58 6.06 -22.73
C ARG A 97 19.10 6.17 -22.61
N LEU A 98 19.63 6.09 -21.39
CA LEU A 98 21.07 6.23 -21.12
C LEU A 98 21.83 4.90 -21.17
N ASP A 99 21.15 3.79 -21.45
CA ASP A 99 21.73 2.43 -21.45
C ASP A 99 22.52 2.13 -20.17
N THR A 100 21.99 2.55 -19.01
CA THR A 100 22.69 2.43 -17.72
C THR A 100 21.89 1.64 -16.69
N ARG A 101 22.59 0.85 -15.87
CA ARG A 101 22.00 0.15 -14.72
C ARG A 101 22.37 0.80 -13.38
N LEU A 102 23.08 1.93 -13.42
CA LEU A 102 23.61 2.60 -12.23
C LEU A 102 22.54 3.17 -11.31
N CYS A 103 21.35 3.50 -11.84
CA CYS A 103 20.26 4.00 -11.00
C CYS A 103 19.80 3.00 -9.93
N ALA A 104 20.00 1.68 -10.12
CA ALA A 104 19.68 0.70 -9.07
C ALA A 104 20.61 0.81 -7.84
N PRO A 105 21.94 0.65 -7.96
CA PRO A 105 22.84 0.79 -6.80
C PRO A 105 22.87 2.23 -6.25
N VAL A 106 22.79 3.25 -7.11
CA VAL A 106 22.71 4.65 -6.66
C VAL A 106 21.41 4.92 -5.92
N GLY A 107 20.29 4.40 -6.43
CA GLY A 107 18.98 4.51 -5.78
C GLY A 107 18.96 3.89 -4.39
N LEU A 108 19.54 2.69 -4.23
CA LEU A 108 19.68 2.05 -2.92
C LEU A 108 20.51 2.88 -1.94
N LEU A 109 21.62 3.48 -2.39
CA LEU A 109 22.43 4.37 -1.55
C LEU A 109 21.65 5.63 -1.13
N ILE A 110 20.94 6.27 -2.07
CA ILE A 110 20.11 7.45 -1.79
C ILE A 110 19.00 7.09 -0.79
N ALA A 111 18.32 5.96 -1.01
CA ALA A 111 17.27 5.46 -0.14
C ALA A 111 17.80 5.26 1.29
N ALA A 112 18.90 4.51 1.43
CA ALA A 112 19.47 4.24 2.73
C ALA A 112 20.00 5.51 3.42
N ALA A 113 20.75 6.35 2.70
CA ALA A 113 21.31 7.58 3.27
C ALA A 113 20.21 8.51 3.79
N ALA A 114 19.16 8.75 3.01
CA ALA A 114 18.10 9.67 3.41
C ALA A 114 17.16 9.05 4.47
N LEU A 115 16.71 7.81 4.29
CA LEU A 115 15.75 7.17 5.22
C LEU A 115 16.39 6.76 6.55
N CYS A 116 17.70 6.49 6.59
CA CYS A 116 18.42 6.27 7.85
C CYS A 116 18.76 7.58 8.57
N SER A 117 18.66 8.73 7.89
CA SER A 117 18.94 10.05 8.48
C SER A 117 17.69 10.72 9.07
N ILE A 118 16.51 10.10 9.01
CA ILE A 118 15.25 10.68 9.52
C ILE A 118 15.31 11.00 11.02
N GLY A 119 16.13 10.27 11.78
CA GLY A 119 16.39 10.54 13.20
C GLY A 119 17.14 11.83 13.48
N TYR A 120 17.60 12.55 12.46
CA TYR A 120 18.25 13.86 12.58
C TYR A 120 17.37 15.00 12.05
N ALA A 121 16.11 14.72 11.69
CA ALA A 121 15.17 15.77 11.34
C ALA A 121 14.68 16.49 12.60
N ASP A 122 14.75 17.82 12.59
CA ASP A 122 14.29 18.71 13.66
C ASP A 122 12.95 19.40 13.32
N SER A 123 12.46 19.19 12.09
CA SER A 123 11.20 19.77 11.63
C SER A 123 10.48 18.84 10.65
N PHE A 124 9.17 19.03 10.53
CA PHE A 124 8.36 18.32 9.54
C PHE A 124 8.88 18.52 8.11
N ALA A 125 9.35 19.72 7.76
CA ALA A 125 9.89 20.01 6.43
C ALA A 125 11.15 19.19 6.11
N GLN A 126 12.08 19.07 7.07
CA GLN A 126 13.28 18.24 6.92
C GLN A 126 12.92 16.75 6.82
N LEU A 127 11.99 16.28 7.64
CA LEU A 127 11.50 14.91 7.57
C LEU A 127 10.89 14.60 6.20
N VAL A 128 10.06 15.50 5.68
CA VAL A 128 9.47 15.38 4.33
C VAL A 128 10.56 15.38 3.26
N ALA A 129 11.56 16.26 3.33
CA ALA A 129 12.65 16.30 2.36
C ALA A 129 13.44 14.98 2.34
N LEU A 130 13.85 14.46 3.49
CA LEU A 130 14.53 13.17 3.61
C LEU A 130 13.66 12.02 3.10
N HIS A 131 12.37 12.02 3.45
CA HIS A 131 11.44 10.99 2.99
C HIS A 131 11.29 11.03 1.46
N VAL A 132 11.09 12.19 0.85
CA VAL A 132 10.98 12.35 -0.61
C VAL A 132 12.25 11.88 -1.32
N ILE A 133 13.43 12.31 -0.86
CA ILE A 133 14.72 11.90 -1.43
C ILE A 133 14.90 10.38 -1.33
N GLY A 134 14.65 9.83 -0.14
CA GLY A 134 14.81 8.41 0.14
C GLY A 134 13.87 7.54 -0.68
N THR A 135 12.59 7.90 -0.71
CA THR A 135 11.56 7.23 -1.51
C THR A 135 11.82 7.34 -3.02
N THR A 136 12.42 8.44 -3.48
CA THR A 136 12.89 8.55 -4.87
C THR A 136 13.98 7.51 -5.15
N GLY A 137 14.93 7.34 -4.22
CA GLY A 137 15.96 6.29 -4.30
C GLY A 137 15.36 4.87 -4.37
N VAL A 138 14.30 4.60 -3.59
CA VAL A 138 13.54 3.34 -3.66
C VAL A 138 12.96 3.14 -5.07
N GLY A 139 12.30 4.16 -5.62
CA GLY A 139 11.71 4.11 -6.96
C GLY A 139 12.73 4.00 -8.10
N MET A 140 13.97 4.47 -7.90
CA MET A 140 15.06 4.25 -8.86
C MET A 140 15.45 2.77 -8.98
N PHE A 141 15.35 1.99 -7.90
CA PHE A 141 15.77 0.59 -7.86
C PHE A 141 14.74 -0.36 -8.50
N HIS A 142 13.46 -0.24 -8.12
CA HIS A 142 12.42 -1.23 -8.46
C HIS A 142 12.31 -1.59 -9.95
N PRO A 143 12.18 -0.65 -10.91
CA PRO A 143 11.97 -1.01 -12.31
C PRO A 143 13.18 -1.72 -12.92
N ILE A 144 14.38 -1.34 -12.49
CA ILE A 144 15.64 -1.91 -12.96
C ILE A 144 15.83 -3.29 -12.36
N GLY A 145 15.60 -3.44 -11.05
CA GLY A 145 15.68 -4.71 -10.33
C GLY A 145 14.70 -5.75 -10.88
N ALA A 146 13.44 -5.37 -11.09
CA ALA A 146 12.42 -6.25 -11.67
C ALA A 146 12.72 -6.65 -13.12
N ALA A 147 13.21 -5.71 -13.94
CA ALA A 147 13.62 -6.02 -15.31
C ALA A 147 14.86 -6.94 -15.34
N LEU A 148 15.86 -6.66 -14.49
CA LEU A 148 17.10 -7.43 -14.40
C LEU A 148 16.86 -8.86 -13.92
N THR A 149 16.05 -9.05 -12.87
CA THR A 149 15.67 -10.39 -12.38
C THR A 149 14.87 -11.16 -13.41
N GLY A 150 13.91 -10.53 -14.10
CA GLY A 150 13.16 -11.16 -15.18
C GLY A 150 14.05 -11.53 -16.40
N GLN A 151 15.12 -10.79 -16.66
CA GLN A 151 16.10 -11.09 -17.71
C GLN A 151 17.01 -12.25 -17.31
N LEU A 152 17.57 -12.23 -16.10
CA LEU A 152 18.43 -13.29 -15.56
C LEU A 152 17.65 -14.60 -15.39
N GLY A 153 16.39 -14.51 -14.95
CA GLY A 153 15.44 -15.61 -14.79
C GLY A 153 15.20 -16.44 -16.05
N ARG A 154 15.17 -15.79 -17.23
CA ARG A 154 14.99 -16.46 -18.52
C ARG A 154 16.09 -17.49 -18.81
N GLY A 155 17.30 -17.30 -18.30
CA GLY A 155 18.44 -18.19 -18.51
C GLY A 155 18.51 -19.36 -17.54
N MET A 156 17.53 -19.49 -16.63
CA MET A 156 17.50 -20.50 -15.58
C MET A 156 16.28 -21.42 -15.75
N ALA A 157 16.33 -22.62 -15.17
CA ALA A 157 15.23 -23.59 -15.22
C ALA A 157 13.88 -23.05 -14.69
N MET A 158 13.94 -22.08 -13.76
CA MET A 158 12.75 -21.45 -13.16
C MET A 158 11.97 -20.52 -14.11
N GLY A 159 12.62 -19.99 -15.16
CA GLY A 159 12.04 -19.03 -16.09
C GLY A 159 11.77 -17.62 -15.51
N ARG A 160 11.20 -16.73 -16.33
CA ARG A 160 10.92 -15.31 -15.95
C ARG A 160 9.92 -15.19 -14.82
N SER A 161 8.80 -15.91 -14.92
CA SER A 161 7.67 -15.70 -14.01
C SER A 161 8.08 -15.94 -12.56
N MET A 162 8.73 -17.10 -12.31
CA MET A 162 9.26 -17.43 -10.99
C MET A 162 10.36 -16.46 -10.53
N ALA A 163 11.22 -15.98 -11.44
CA ALA A 163 12.27 -15.02 -11.10
C ALA A 163 11.69 -13.67 -10.62
N VAL A 164 10.68 -13.15 -11.30
CA VAL A 164 9.98 -11.90 -10.90
C VAL A 164 9.17 -12.12 -9.62
N THR A 165 8.60 -13.31 -9.44
CA THR A 165 7.97 -13.72 -8.19
C THR A 165 8.96 -13.71 -7.02
N LEU A 166 10.15 -14.31 -7.17
CA LEU A 166 11.17 -14.31 -6.11
C LEU A 166 11.64 -12.90 -5.78
N PHE A 167 11.77 -12.03 -6.79
CA PHE A 167 12.01 -10.61 -6.57
C PHE A 167 10.90 -9.98 -5.73
N PHE A 168 9.63 -10.14 -6.11
CA PHE A 168 8.48 -9.62 -5.35
C PHE A 168 8.47 -10.12 -3.90
N THR A 169 8.65 -11.42 -3.68
CA THR A 169 8.69 -12.02 -2.33
C THR A 169 9.83 -11.46 -1.48
N ALA A 170 11.01 -11.21 -2.06
CA ALA A 170 12.12 -10.60 -1.35
C ALA A 170 11.80 -9.18 -0.86
N GLY A 171 11.03 -8.41 -1.62
CA GLY A 171 10.52 -7.10 -1.20
C GLY A 171 9.55 -7.21 -0.01
N MET A 172 8.61 -8.16 -0.07
CA MET A 172 7.70 -8.45 1.06
C MET A 172 8.45 -8.86 2.34
N LEU A 173 9.56 -9.57 2.20
CA LEU A 173 10.42 -9.89 3.34
C LEU A 173 11.06 -8.61 3.93
N GLY A 174 11.51 -7.70 3.06
CA GLY A 174 12.05 -6.39 3.47
C GLY A 174 11.03 -5.58 4.26
N SER A 175 9.78 -5.51 3.78
CA SER A 175 8.71 -4.76 4.46
C SER A 175 8.29 -5.36 5.80
N VAL A 176 8.56 -6.64 6.05
CA VAL A 176 8.35 -7.29 7.36
C VAL A 176 9.53 -7.06 8.30
N VAL A 177 10.75 -7.22 7.79
CA VAL A 177 11.98 -7.15 8.60
C VAL A 177 12.32 -5.69 8.97
N GLY A 178 12.07 -4.74 8.07
CA GLY A 178 12.41 -3.33 8.28
C GLY A 178 11.76 -2.68 9.49
N PRO A 179 10.43 -2.75 9.67
CA PRO A 179 9.77 -2.24 10.87
C PRO A 179 10.34 -2.82 12.16
N VAL A 180 10.65 -4.12 12.19
CA VAL A 180 11.20 -4.78 13.38
C VAL A 180 12.59 -4.25 13.71
N ILE A 181 13.47 -4.10 12.71
CA ILE A 181 14.82 -3.57 12.91
C ILE A 181 14.75 -2.10 13.34
N ALA A 182 13.99 -1.28 12.63
CA ALA A 182 13.89 0.16 12.89
C ALA A 182 13.34 0.45 14.29
N THR A 183 12.25 -0.22 14.68
CA THR A 183 11.64 -0.03 16.00
C THR A 183 12.55 -0.52 17.13
N ARG A 184 13.24 -1.65 16.96
CA ARG A 184 14.21 -2.16 17.96
C ARG A 184 15.43 -1.25 18.11
N LEU A 185 16.02 -0.80 17.01
CA LEU A 185 17.15 0.14 17.05
C LEU A 185 16.73 1.44 17.74
N ASN A 186 15.56 1.99 17.38
CA ASN A 186 15.01 3.16 18.03
C ASN A 186 14.80 2.96 19.54
N ALA A 187 14.23 1.82 19.95
CA ALA A 187 13.99 1.52 21.36
C ALA A 187 15.27 1.32 22.18
N MET A 188 16.33 0.76 21.59
CA MET A 188 17.58 0.45 22.29
C MET A 188 18.59 1.60 22.29
N PHE A 189 18.68 2.35 21.19
CA PHE A 189 19.77 3.29 20.93
C PHE A 189 19.30 4.67 20.42
N GLY A 190 17.99 4.91 20.35
CA GLY A 190 17.42 6.12 19.76
C GLY A 190 17.32 6.07 18.24
N MET A 191 16.57 6.99 17.66
CA MET A 191 16.27 7.01 16.22
C MET A 191 17.48 7.34 15.35
N GLU A 192 18.45 8.08 15.92
CA GLU A 192 19.71 8.47 15.31
C GLU A 192 20.59 7.25 14.95
N SER A 193 20.39 6.12 15.64
CA SER A 193 21.11 4.86 15.42
C SER A 193 20.81 4.21 14.06
N LEU A 194 19.73 4.62 13.38
CA LEU A 194 19.41 4.14 12.04
C LEU A 194 20.55 4.36 11.05
N ILE A 195 21.39 5.40 11.26
CA ILE A 195 22.55 5.72 10.41
C ILE A 195 23.53 4.54 10.27
N TRP A 196 23.59 3.64 11.26
CA TRP A 196 24.43 2.43 11.21
C TRP A 196 24.04 1.50 10.06
N LEU A 197 22.80 1.57 9.58
CA LEU A 197 22.31 0.77 8.46
C LEU A 197 22.71 1.32 7.08
N ILE A 198 23.39 2.47 7.00
CA ILE A 198 23.98 2.99 5.76
C ILE A 198 25.16 2.13 5.31
N ALA A 199 26.02 1.68 6.25
CA ALA A 199 27.17 0.84 5.92
C ALA A 199 26.79 -0.48 5.23
N PRO A 200 25.84 -1.30 5.74
CA PRO A 200 25.38 -2.48 5.03
C PRO A 200 24.68 -2.12 3.71
N ALA A 201 23.97 -0.99 3.62
CA ALA A 201 23.39 -0.53 2.35
C ALA A 201 24.48 -0.27 1.30
N ALA A 202 25.59 0.34 1.70
CA ALA A 202 26.71 0.61 0.80
C ALA A 202 27.35 -0.68 0.29
N ALA A 203 27.48 -1.69 1.16
CA ALA A 203 27.91 -3.02 0.73
C ALA A 203 26.92 -3.62 -0.31
N PHE A 204 25.62 -3.61 -0.04
CA PHE A 204 24.61 -4.10 -0.99
C PHE A 204 24.61 -3.32 -2.31
N ALA A 205 24.79 -1.99 -2.26
CA ALA A 205 24.87 -1.15 -3.46
C ALA A 205 26.11 -1.48 -4.30
N LEU A 206 27.28 -1.69 -3.66
CA LEU A 206 28.49 -2.13 -4.35
C LEU A 206 28.28 -3.49 -5.02
N VAL A 207 27.73 -4.47 -4.30
CA VAL A 207 27.48 -5.81 -4.86
C VAL A 207 26.45 -5.73 -6.01
N THR A 208 25.41 -4.91 -5.87
CA THR A 208 24.43 -4.62 -6.94
C THR A 208 25.10 -4.02 -8.17
N LEU A 209 25.99 -3.04 -7.98
CA LEU A 209 26.75 -2.41 -9.06
C LEU A 209 27.56 -3.45 -9.83
N PHE A 210 28.27 -4.34 -9.14
CA PHE A 210 29.03 -5.42 -9.79
C PHE A 210 28.13 -6.42 -10.51
N ALA A 211 26.95 -6.71 -9.95
CA ALA A 211 26.01 -7.65 -10.54
C ALA A 211 25.25 -7.08 -11.75
N SER A 212 24.99 -5.77 -11.79
CA SER A 212 24.14 -5.14 -12.80
C SER A 212 24.92 -4.49 -13.94
N ARG A 213 26.11 -3.89 -13.68
CA ARG A 213 26.83 -3.05 -14.65
C ARG A 213 27.24 -3.75 -15.96
N ARG A 214 27.38 -5.08 -15.94
CA ARG A 214 27.79 -5.90 -17.09
C ARG A 214 26.62 -6.62 -17.77
N VAL A 215 25.38 -6.32 -17.38
CA VAL A 215 24.20 -6.92 -18.00
C VAL A 215 23.63 -5.91 -18.99
N ALA A 216 23.77 -6.22 -20.28
CA ALA A 216 23.29 -5.36 -21.36
C ALA A 216 21.80 -5.04 -21.22
N HIS A 217 21.41 -3.79 -21.51
CA HIS A 217 20.01 -3.47 -21.75
C HIS A 217 19.55 -4.10 -23.05
N ARG A 218 18.29 -4.51 -23.07
CA ARG A 218 17.74 -5.29 -24.18
C ARG A 218 17.27 -4.45 -25.38
N HIS A 219 17.65 -3.18 -25.47
CA HIS A 219 17.39 -2.38 -26.67
C HIS A 219 18.08 -2.96 -27.91
N ALA A 220 19.30 -3.49 -27.75
CA ALA A 220 20.13 -4.00 -28.85
C ALA A 220 19.65 -5.32 -29.50
N LEU A 221 18.62 -5.98 -28.95
CA LEU A 221 18.08 -7.24 -29.49
C LEU A 221 16.73 -7.07 -30.21
N VAL A 222 16.18 -5.86 -30.24
CA VAL A 222 14.92 -5.54 -30.96
C VAL A 222 15.22 -4.60 -32.15
N THR A 223 16.40 -4.77 -32.74
CA THR A 223 16.79 -4.13 -34.01
C THR A 223 16.01 -4.68 -35.21
N GLU A 224 15.31 -5.80 -35.05
CA GLU A 224 14.23 -6.21 -35.96
C GLU A 224 12.89 -5.71 -35.41
N LYS A 225 12.57 -4.43 -35.63
CA LYS A 225 11.16 -4.02 -35.73
C LYS A 225 10.62 -4.67 -37.00
N ALA A 226 10.19 -5.93 -36.92
CA ALA A 226 9.20 -6.42 -37.88
C ALA A 226 8.05 -5.40 -37.88
N GLU A 227 7.63 -4.91 -39.04
CA GLU A 227 6.54 -3.95 -39.15
C GLU A 227 5.28 -4.55 -38.50
N GLU A 228 4.97 -4.08 -37.30
CA GLU A 228 3.80 -4.54 -36.57
C GLU A 228 2.56 -3.88 -37.15
N SER A 229 1.58 -4.70 -37.56
CA SER A 229 0.32 -4.18 -38.09
C SER A 229 -0.35 -3.20 -37.11
N PRO A 230 -1.05 -2.17 -37.61
CA PRO A 230 -1.76 -1.21 -36.76
C PRO A 230 -2.71 -1.89 -35.74
N GLU A 231 -3.34 -2.99 -36.17
CA GLU A 231 -4.24 -3.79 -35.32
C GLU A 231 -3.50 -4.47 -34.17
N ARG A 232 -2.39 -5.18 -34.44
CA ARG A 232 -1.58 -5.81 -33.38
C ARG A 232 -1.06 -4.79 -32.37
N ARG A 233 -0.61 -3.62 -32.87
CA ARG A 233 -0.17 -2.51 -32.03
C ARG A 233 -1.30 -1.98 -31.15
N ARG A 234 -2.53 -1.85 -31.68
CA ARG A 234 -3.70 -1.41 -30.92
C ARG A 234 -4.08 -2.44 -29.84
N THR A 235 -4.14 -3.72 -30.18
CA THR A 235 -4.45 -4.81 -29.25
C THR A 235 -3.42 -4.90 -28.13
N ARG A 236 -2.12 -4.78 -28.45
CA ARG A 236 -1.06 -4.76 -27.45
C ARG A 236 -1.18 -3.57 -26.49
N ARG A 237 -1.45 -2.37 -27.02
CA ARG A 237 -1.69 -1.16 -26.20
C ARG A 237 -2.88 -1.35 -25.27
N ALA A 238 -4.00 -1.85 -25.79
CA ALA A 238 -5.19 -2.15 -24.99
C ALA A 238 -4.87 -3.15 -23.87
N ALA A 239 -4.15 -4.24 -24.17
CA ALA A 239 -3.76 -5.23 -23.17
C ALA A 239 -2.89 -4.63 -22.04
N VAL A 240 -1.91 -3.79 -22.38
CA VAL A 240 -1.07 -3.09 -21.38
C VAL A 240 -1.91 -2.13 -20.53
N GLN A 241 -2.83 -1.38 -21.14
CA GLN A 241 -3.73 -0.48 -20.41
C GLN A 241 -4.68 -1.25 -19.48
N THR A 242 -5.25 -2.36 -19.93
CA THR A 242 -6.09 -3.22 -19.09
C THR A 242 -5.31 -3.77 -17.90
N LEU A 243 -4.08 -4.25 -18.12
CA LEU A 243 -3.21 -4.72 -17.02
C LEU A 243 -2.87 -3.59 -16.05
N PHE A 244 -2.60 -2.39 -16.55
CA PHE A 244 -2.31 -1.22 -15.73
C PHE A 244 -3.49 -0.86 -14.82
N TRP A 245 -4.68 -0.70 -15.38
CA TRP A 245 -5.87 -0.36 -14.59
C TRP A 245 -6.29 -1.48 -13.65
N ALA A 246 -6.14 -2.75 -14.06
CA ALA A 246 -6.33 -3.88 -13.16
C ALA A 246 -5.35 -3.83 -11.98
N ALA A 247 -4.08 -3.47 -12.21
CA ALA A 247 -3.09 -3.28 -11.16
C ALA A 247 -3.46 -2.11 -10.23
N VAL A 248 -3.89 -0.96 -10.77
CA VAL A 248 -4.36 0.21 -9.98
C VAL A 248 -5.50 -0.20 -9.04
N LEU A 249 -6.54 -0.83 -9.56
CA LEU A 249 -7.70 -1.27 -8.76
C LEU A 249 -7.27 -2.26 -7.68
N ARG A 250 -6.44 -3.23 -8.02
CA ARG A 250 -5.98 -4.26 -7.08
C ARG A 250 -5.07 -3.70 -5.99
N PHE A 251 -4.13 -2.81 -6.30
CA PHE A 251 -3.35 -2.12 -5.27
C PHE A 251 -4.23 -1.17 -4.44
N GLY A 252 -5.26 -0.59 -5.05
CA GLY A 252 -6.23 0.25 -4.36
C GLY A 252 -6.99 -0.52 -3.29
N VAL A 253 -7.51 -1.70 -3.64
CA VAL A 253 -8.16 -2.61 -2.70
C VAL A 253 -7.21 -3.03 -1.57
N ASN A 254 -5.95 -3.36 -1.87
CA ASN A 254 -4.96 -3.69 -0.85
C ASN A 254 -4.72 -2.52 0.13
N ASN A 255 -4.52 -1.31 -0.40
CA ASN A 255 -4.31 -0.12 0.43
C ASN A 255 -5.54 0.20 1.29
N ALA A 256 -6.74 0.10 0.72
CA ALA A 256 -8.00 0.25 1.44
C ALA A 256 -8.16 -0.79 2.55
N LEU A 257 -7.83 -2.07 2.26
CA LEU A 257 -7.91 -3.15 3.25
C LEU A 257 -6.95 -2.91 4.42
N PHE A 258 -5.70 -2.50 4.16
CA PHE A 258 -4.76 -2.14 5.22
C PHE A 258 -5.25 -0.99 6.09
N PHE A 259 -5.79 0.05 5.46
CA PHE A 259 -6.40 1.17 6.15
C PHE A 259 -7.60 0.73 7.03
N LEU A 260 -8.51 -0.06 6.46
CA LEU A 260 -9.69 -0.59 7.16
C LEU A 260 -9.32 -1.49 8.33
N LEU A 261 -8.29 -2.34 8.18
CA LEU A 261 -7.85 -3.25 9.23
C LEU A 261 -7.26 -2.49 10.43
N ALA A 262 -6.49 -1.42 10.16
CA ALA A 262 -5.99 -0.53 11.20
C ALA A 262 -7.13 0.17 11.96
N LEU A 263 -8.11 0.72 11.23
CA LEU A 263 -9.29 1.33 11.83
C LEU A 263 -10.13 0.33 12.62
N TRP A 264 -10.30 -0.89 12.11
CA TRP A 264 -11.04 -1.95 12.77
C TRP A 264 -10.38 -2.39 14.07
N CYS A 265 -9.05 -2.58 14.08
CA CYS A 265 -8.30 -2.87 15.31
C CYS A 265 -8.47 -1.75 16.34
N LYS A 266 -8.37 -0.47 15.92
CA LYS A 266 -8.57 0.69 16.78
C LYS A 266 -9.98 0.71 17.38
N ALA A 267 -11.00 0.49 16.55
CA ALA A 267 -12.39 0.55 16.98
C ALA A 267 -12.79 -0.60 17.92
N ARG A 268 -12.26 -1.81 17.69
CA ARG A 268 -12.66 -3.01 18.45
C ARG A 268 -11.83 -3.25 19.71
N ILE A 269 -10.62 -2.69 19.80
CA ILE A 269 -9.75 -2.74 20.99
C ILE A 269 -9.74 -1.33 21.63
N ALA A 270 -10.94 -0.80 21.89
CA ALA A 270 -11.09 0.52 22.47
C ALA A 270 -10.47 0.57 23.88
N GLY A 271 -9.73 1.65 24.18
CA GLY A 271 -9.08 1.86 25.49
C GLY A 271 -7.64 1.32 25.61
N ASP A 272 -7.13 0.58 24.61
CA ASP A 272 -5.73 0.10 24.58
C ASP A 272 -5.10 0.32 23.19
N ALA A 273 -4.64 1.56 22.98
CA ALA A 273 -4.04 1.98 21.71
C ALA A 273 -2.78 1.17 21.35
N THR A 274 -2.00 0.77 22.35
CA THR A 274 -0.78 -0.03 22.17
C THR A 274 -1.12 -1.40 21.62
N ARG A 275 -2.11 -2.09 22.21
CA ARG A 275 -2.55 -3.42 21.75
C ARG A 275 -3.18 -3.34 20.36
N ALA A 276 -4.00 -2.32 20.07
CA ALA A 276 -4.57 -2.10 18.75
C ALA A 276 -3.49 -1.89 17.67
N SER A 277 -2.49 -1.06 17.96
CA SER A 277 -1.35 -0.82 17.07
C SER A 277 -0.51 -2.08 16.87
N SER A 278 -0.26 -2.84 17.94
CA SER A 278 0.49 -4.10 17.88
C SER A 278 -0.22 -5.13 17.00
N LEU A 279 -1.53 -5.32 17.16
CA LEU A 279 -2.30 -6.25 16.33
C LEU A 279 -2.31 -5.81 14.86
N THR A 280 -2.45 -4.52 14.59
CA THR A 280 -2.38 -3.96 13.23
C THR A 280 -1.04 -4.33 12.56
N GLY A 281 0.09 -4.14 13.27
CA GLY A 281 1.41 -4.49 12.78
C GLY A 281 1.57 -5.99 12.50
N VAL A 282 1.07 -6.85 13.40
CA VAL A 282 1.05 -8.31 13.20
C VAL A 282 0.25 -8.67 11.95
N LEU A 283 -0.93 -8.08 11.77
CA LEU A 283 -1.77 -8.36 10.60
C LEU A 283 -1.12 -7.90 9.30
N PHE A 284 -0.44 -6.76 9.29
CA PHE A 284 0.33 -6.31 8.12
C PHE A 284 1.47 -7.27 7.77
N ALA A 285 2.17 -7.80 8.79
CA ALA A 285 3.20 -8.80 8.59
C ALA A 285 2.61 -10.11 8.03
N VAL A 286 1.53 -10.62 8.64
CA VAL A 286 0.84 -11.84 8.19
C VAL A 286 0.33 -11.71 6.75
N THR A 287 -0.28 -10.56 6.41
CA THR A 287 -0.67 -10.26 5.04
C THR A 287 0.54 -10.26 4.10
N SER A 288 1.65 -9.60 4.45
CA SER A 288 2.87 -9.57 3.62
C SER A 288 3.45 -10.95 3.37
N ILE A 289 3.44 -11.82 4.40
CA ILE A 289 3.83 -13.23 4.28
C ILE A 289 2.87 -13.96 3.34
N GLY A 290 1.55 -13.82 3.52
CA GLY A 290 0.54 -14.40 2.63
C GLY A 290 0.73 -13.96 1.17
N MET A 291 1.07 -12.70 0.94
CA MET A 291 1.39 -12.16 -0.38
C MET A 291 2.62 -12.86 -1.00
N GLY A 292 3.69 -13.00 -0.24
CA GLY A 292 4.92 -13.67 -0.67
C GLY A 292 4.71 -15.15 -1.00
N VAL A 293 3.99 -15.88 -0.13
CA VAL A 293 3.68 -17.31 -0.33
C VAL A 293 2.81 -17.51 -1.57
N ALA A 294 1.76 -16.72 -1.75
CA ALA A 294 0.88 -16.85 -2.90
C ALA A 294 1.55 -16.48 -4.22
N ALA A 295 2.40 -15.45 -4.21
CA ALA A 295 3.25 -15.12 -5.34
C ALA A 295 4.15 -16.30 -5.74
N MET A 296 4.79 -16.96 -4.77
CA MET A 296 5.63 -18.14 -4.99
C MET A 296 4.84 -19.32 -5.56
N THR A 297 3.69 -19.63 -4.97
CA THR A 297 2.79 -20.69 -5.46
C THR A 297 2.35 -20.40 -6.89
N ALA A 298 1.92 -19.17 -7.17
CA ALA A 298 1.52 -18.77 -8.52
C ALA A 298 2.68 -18.86 -9.51
N GLY A 299 3.87 -18.35 -9.15
CA GLY A 299 5.06 -18.41 -10.00
C GLY A 299 5.51 -19.84 -10.34
N ARG A 300 5.29 -20.79 -9.43
CA ARG A 300 5.68 -22.20 -9.60
C ARG A 300 4.69 -23.03 -10.41
N PHE A 301 3.39 -22.78 -10.25
CA PHE A 301 2.33 -23.64 -10.81
C PHE A 301 1.58 -23.02 -11.99
N VAL A 302 1.55 -21.69 -12.10
CA VAL A 302 0.83 -21.01 -13.19
C VAL A 302 1.68 -20.99 -14.44
N ARG A 303 1.22 -21.71 -15.46
CA ARG A 303 1.89 -21.80 -16.75
C ARG A 303 1.60 -20.57 -17.61
N ALA A 304 2.50 -20.30 -18.55
CA ALA A 304 2.28 -19.28 -19.56
C ALA A 304 0.99 -19.53 -20.34
N GLY A 305 0.18 -18.48 -20.54
CA GLY A 305 -1.14 -18.53 -21.16
C GLY A 305 -2.30 -18.68 -20.18
N HIS A 306 -2.04 -19.09 -18.93
CA HIS A 306 -3.07 -19.31 -17.91
C HIS A 306 -3.10 -18.21 -16.83
N GLU A 307 -2.22 -17.21 -16.93
CA GLU A 307 -2.10 -16.15 -15.92
C GLU A 307 -3.40 -15.37 -15.75
N LYS A 308 -4.11 -15.10 -16.85
CA LYS A 308 -5.37 -14.35 -16.83
C LYS A 308 -6.42 -15.01 -15.94
N ALA A 309 -6.56 -16.34 -16.02
CA ALA A 309 -7.54 -17.07 -15.23
C ALA A 309 -7.26 -16.91 -13.73
N VAL A 310 -5.98 -17.01 -13.34
CA VAL A 310 -5.55 -16.87 -11.94
C VAL A 310 -5.68 -15.43 -11.44
N MET A 311 -5.31 -14.45 -12.28
CA MET A 311 -5.45 -13.03 -11.97
C MET A 311 -6.91 -12.58 -11.80
N VAL A 312 -7.88 -13.36 -12.29
CA VAL A 312 -9.32 -13.09 -12.11
C VAL A 312 -9.90 -13.92 -10.97
N ALA A 313 -9.64 -15.23 -10.94
CA ALA A 313 -10.26 -16.15 -9.99
C ALA A 313 -9.84 -15.87 -8.54
N LEU A 314 -8.55 -15.66 -8.28
CA LEU A 314 -8.07 -15.51 -6.90
C LEU A 314 -8.59 -14.24 -6.19
N PRO A 315 -8.64 -13.06 -6.84
CA PRO A 315 -9.32 -11.89 -6.30
C PRO A 315 -10.81 -12.11 -6.00
N LEU A 316 -11.53 -12.84 -6.86
CA LEU A 316 -12.95 -13.14 -6.65
C LEU A 316 -13.18 -14.06 -5.45
N LEU A 317 -12.31 -15.06 -5.28
CA LEU A 317 -12.35 -15.97 -4.13
C LEU A 317 -11.98 -15.28 -2.81
N ALA A 318 -11.11 -14.28 -2.85
CA ALA A 318 -10.70 -13.53 -1.66
C ALA A 318 -11.70 -12.45 -1.23
N ALA A 319 -12.54 -11.95 -2.14
CA ALA A 319 -13.53 -10.91 -1.85
C ALA A 319 -14.50 -11.23 -0.70
N PRO A 320 -15.16 -12.42 -0.65
CA PRO A 320 -16.04 -12.74 0.47
C PRO A 320 -15.29 -12.86 1.80
N LEU A 321 -14.00 -13.24 1.77
CA LEU A 321 -13.18 -13.35 2.98
C LEU A 321 -12.89 -11.98 3.60
N ILE A 322 -12.72 -10.92 2.79
CA ILE A 322 -12.63 -9.54 3.29
C ILE A 322 -13.89 -9.19 4.08
N GLY A 323 -15.07 -9.50 3.55
CA GLY A 323 -16.34 -9.25 4.24
C GLY A 323 -16.44 -9.98 5.57
N ALA A 324 -15.98 -11.24 5.62
CA ALA A 324 -15.97 -12.06 6.83
C ALA A 324 -15.09 -11.47 7.95
N MET A 325 -14.00 -10.77 7.63
CA MET A 325 -13.10 -10.16 8.61
C MET A 325 -13.82 -9.17 9.54
N GLY A 326 -14.83 -8.45 9.04
CA GLY A 326 -15.59 -7.48 9.83
C GLY A 326 -16.36 -8.08 11.02
N PHE A 327 -16.68 -9.37 10.94
CA PHE A 327 -17.47 -10.09 11.96
C PHE A 327 -16.62 -10.80 13.00
N VAL A 328 -15.30 -10.82 12.85
CA VAL A 328 -14.39 -11.44 13.82
C VAL A 328 -14.33 -10.59 15.09
N ASP A 329 -14.20 -11.22 16.25
CA ASP A 329 -13.86 -10.54 17.50
C ASP A 329 -12.32 -10.48 17.65
N PRO A 330 -11.67 -9.31 17.66
CA PRO A 330 -10.22 -9.22 17.82
C PRO A 330 -9.72 -9.36 19.26
N VAL A 331 -10.60 -9.44 20.25
CA VAL A 331 -10.19 -9.44 21.67
C VAL A 331 -9.90 -10.86 22.15
N SER A 332 -10.71 -11.84 21.71
CA SER A 332 -10.51 -13.25 22.03
C SER A 332 -9.28 -13.85 21.33
N SER A 333 -8.60 -14.77 22.01
CA SER A 333 -7.43 -15.46 21.45
C SER A 333 -7.77 -16.21 20.15
N SER A 334 -8.92 -16.89 20.10
CA SER A 334 -9.40 -17.58 18.90
C SER A 334 -9.69 -16.60 17.76
N GLY A 335 -10.24 -15.43 18.07
CA GLY A 335 -10.51 -14.39 17.11
C GLY A 335 -9.25 -13.78 16.50
N VAL A 336 -8.19 -13.55 17.31
CA VAL A 336 -6.87 -13.10 16.81
C VAL A 336 -6.27 -14.08 15.79
N TRP A 337 -6.35 -15.39 16.07
CA TRP A 337 -5.88 -16.40 15.12
C TRP A 337 -6.72 -16.43 13.85
N LEU A 338 -8.05 -16.33 13.97
CA LEU A 338 -8.96 -16.33 12.84
C LEU A 338 -8.75 -15.11 11.93
N ILE A 339 -8.64 -13.91 12.50
CA ILE A 339 -8.39 -12.69 11.70
C ILE A 339 -7.01 -12.76 11.01
N GLY A 340 -6.00 -13.33 11.68
CA GLY A 340 -4.69 -13.60 11.07
C GLY A 340 -4.80 -14.55 9.88
N ALA A 341 -5.53 -15.66 10.02
CA ALA A 341 -5.75 -16.61 8.92
C ALA A 341 -6.50 -15.97 7.74
N LEU A 342 -7.55 -15.20 8.01
CA LEU A 342 -8.29 -14.47 6.97
C LEU A 342 -7.40 -13.42 6.29
N ALA A 343 -6.59 -12.67 7.05
CA ALA A 343 -5.65 -11.70 6.52
C ALA A 343 -4.62 -12.36 5.60
N PHE A 344 -4.12 -13.54 5.97
CA PHE A 344 -3.18 -14.32 5.16
C PHE A 344 -3.81 -14.79 3.85
N VAL A 345 -4.98 -15.43 3.89
CA VAL A 345 -5.64 -16.01 2.71
C VAL A 345 -6.15 -14.93 1.77
N THR A 346 -6.72 -13.86 2.32
CA THR A 346 -7.17 -12.71 1.54
C THR A 346 -6.01 -12.05 0.81
N ALA A 347 -4.92 -11.79 1.52
CA ALA A 347 -3.69 -11.26 0.94
C ALA A 347 -3.15 -12.15 -0.17
N ALA A 348 -3.14 -13.46 0.04
CA ALA A 348 -2.72 -14.44 -0.95
C ALA A 348 -3.54 -14.34 -2.25
N GLY A 349 -4.86 -14.20 -2.14
CA GLY A 349 -5.75 -14.12 -3.29
C GLY A 349 -5.47 -12.92 -4.21
N TYR A 350 -5.30 -11.72 -3.64
CA TYR A 350 -5.02 -10.53 -4.45
C TYR A 350 -3.56 -10.41 -4.87
N ALA A 351 -2.62 -10.91 -4.06
CA ALA A 351 -1.20 -10.64 -4.23
C ALA A 351 -0.51 -11.41 -5.35
N SER A 352 -0.89 -12.67 -5.54
CA SER A 352 -0.38 -13.56 -6.59
C SER A 352 -0.43 -12.93 -7.99
N ALA A 353 -1.40 -12.03 -8.23
CA ALA A 353 -1.59 -11.36 -9.50
C ALA A 353 -0.52 -10.31 -9.84
N ALA A 354 0.18 -9.71 -8.86
CA ALA A 354 1.15 -8.64 -9.12
C ALA A 354 2.38 -9.10 -9.91
N PRO A 355 3.15 -10.11 -9.45
CA PRO A 355 4.31 -10.59 -10.22
C PRO A 355 3.89 -11.20 -11.56
N LEU A 356 2.68 -11.78 -11.65
CA LEU A 356 2.11 -12.25 -12.92
C LEU A 356 1.85 -11.07 -13.88
N ALA A 357 1.20 -10.01 -13.42
CA ALA A 357 0.92 -8.80 -14.21
C ALA A 357 2.22 -8.17 -14.72
N ILE A 358 3.24 -8.03 -13.87
CA ILE A 358 4.57 -7.54 -14.26
C ILE A 358 5.19 -8.45 -15.32
N SER A 359 5.17 -9.76 -15.11
CA SER A 359 5.71 -10.76 -16.05
C SER A 359 5.01 -10.76 -17.41
N VAL A 360 3.68 -10.58 -17.42
CA VAL A 360 2.89 -10.43 -18.66
C VAL A 360 3.19 -9.09 -19.34
N ALA A 361 3.23 -7.98 -18.60
CA ALA A 361 3.55 -6.66 -19.15
C ALA A 361 4.96 -6.63 -19.77
N GLN A 362 5.95 -7.23 -19.11
CA GLN A 362 7.31 -7.37 -19.66
C GLN A 362 7.35 -8.21 -20.96
N ARG A 363 6.42 -9.16 -21.14
CA ARG A 363 6.30 -9.93 -22.40
C ARG A 363 5.62 -9.11 -23.51
N LEU A 364 4.66 -8.26 -23.16
CA LEU A 364 4.02 -7.34 -24.08
C LEU A 364 4.94 -6.16 -24.47
N MET A 365 5.91 -5.82 -23.62
CA MET A 365 6.86 -4.73 -23.86
C MET A 365 8.32 -5.22 -23.79
N PRO A 366 8.73 -6.15 -24.68
CA PRO A 366 10.03 -6.82 -24.58
C PRO A 366 11.22 -5.87 -24.79
N GLY A 367 11.02 -4.75 -25.48
CA GLY A 367 12.03 -3.72 -25.71
C GLY A 367 12.11 -2.66 -24.59
N SER A 368 11.17 -2.64 -23.65
CA SER A 368 11.11 -1.65 -22.58
C SER A 368 10.63 -2.32 -21.28
N THR A 369 11.31 -3.38 -20.87
CA THR A 369 10.93 -4.17 -19.68
C THR A 369 11.01 -3.37 -18.39
N GLY A 370 11.91 -2.38 -18.32
CA GLY A 370 11.96 -1.41 -17.23
C GLY A 370 10.66 -0.62 -17.15
N MET A 371 10.26 0.00 -18.25
CA MET A 371 8.98 0.74 -18.37
C MET A 371 7.76 -0.13 -18.06
N ALA A 372 7.74 -1.38 -18.53
CA ALA A 372 6.67 -2.32 -18.23
C ALA A 372 6.53 -2.57 -16.73
N SER A 373 7.66 -2.74 -16.05
CA SER A 373 7.70 -2.96 -14.61
C SER A 373 7.31 -1.70 -13.83
N SER A 374 7.81 -0.53 -14.23
CA SER A 374 7.45 0.74 -13.58
C SER A 374 5.98 1.10 -13.72
N LEU A 375 5.33 0.77 -14.84
CA LEU A 375 3.89 1.00 -15.01
C LEU A 375 3.09 0.07 -14.09
N MET A 376 3.41 -1.23 -14.07
CA MET A 376 2.66 -2.22 -13.27
C MET A 376 2.92 -2.10 -11.76
N MET A 377 4.03 -1.51 -11.33
CA MET A 377 4.34 -1.24 -9.92
C MET A 377 4.10 0.24 -9.62
N GLY A 378 5.07 1.11 -9.90
CA GLY A 378 5.04 2.51 -9.49
C GLY A 378 3.85 3.31 -9.99
N GLY A 379 3.59 3.30 -11.30
CA GLY A 379 2.46 4.04 -11.87
C GLY A 379 1.13 3.59 -11.26
N ALA A 380 0.97 2.29 -11.03
CA ALA A 380 -0.21 1.74 -10.38
C ALA A 380 -0.30 2.13 -8.89
N TRP A 381 0.81 2.10 -8.15
CA TRP A 381 0.90 2.50 -6.74
C TRP A 381 0.59 3.98 -6.50
N ALA A 382 1.08 4.86 -7.39
CA ALA A 382 0.84 6.29 -7.30
C ALA A 382 -0.67 6.59 -7.34
N ILE A 383 -1.39 5.99 -8.30
CA ILE A 383 -2.83 6.19 -8.43
C ILE A 383 -3.58 5.48 -7.30
N SER A 384 -3.14 4.28 -6.90
CA SER A 384 -3.80 3.52 -5.84
C SER A 384 -3.69 4.15 -4.45
N ALA A 385 -2.80 5.13 -4.26
CA ALA A 385 -2.70 5.89 -3.01
C ALA A 385 -3.96 6.72 -2.68
N VAL A 386 -4.85 6.96 -3.65
CA VAL A 386 -6.14 7.64 -3.42
C VAL A 386 -7.16 6.75 -2.70
N PHE A 387 -6.99 5.42 -2.71
CA PHE A 387 -8.01 4.50 -2.22
C PHE A 387 -8.28 4.63 -0.72
N PRO A 388 -7.28 4.73 0.18
CA PRO A 388 -7.54 4.99 1.60
C PRO A 388 -8.36 6.26 1.83
N TYR A 389 -8.12 7.33 1.07
CA TYR A 389 -8.92 8.55 1.13
C TYR A 389 -10.34 8.33 0.63
N ALA A 390 -10.51 7.65 -0.49
CA ALA A 390 -11.82 7.31 -1.02
C ALA A 390 -12.61 6.40 -0.05
N THR A 391 -11.94 5.46 0.60
CA THR A 391 -12.51 4.59 1.64
C THR A 391 -12.90 5.39 2.87
N ASN A 392 -12.02 6.27 3.37
CA ASN A 392 -12.34 7.15 4.49
C ASN A 392 -13.53 8.07 4.15
N TRP A 393 -13.53 8.67 2.95
CA TRP A 393 -14.65 9.46 2.45
C TRP A 393 -15.92 8.62 2.39
N ALA A 394 -15.88 7.39 1.87
CA ALA A 394 -17.05 6.53 1.82
C ALA A 394 -17.59 6.20 3.22
N MET A 395 -16.71 5.94 4.19
CA MET A 395 -17.08 5.64 5.58
C MET A 395 -17.63 6.84 6.35
N THR A 396 -17.15 8.04 6.04
CA THR A 396 -17.45 9.27 6.80
C THR A 396 -18.51 10.10 6.09
N ARG A 397 -18.41 10.28 4.78
CA ARG A 397 -19.21 11.22 3.96
C ARG A 397 -20.02 10.56 2.85
N GLY A 398 -19.80 9.28 2.55
CA GLY A 398 -20.43 8.56 1.42
C GLY A 398 -21.95 8.38 1.51
N GLY A 399 -22.59 8.84 2.59
CA GLY A 399 -24.05 8.87 2.76
C GLY A 399 -24.68 10.24 2.54
N LEU A 400 -23.90 11.29 2.28
CA LEU A 400 -24.45 12.62 2.01
C LEU A 400 -25.12 12.67 0.62
N PRO A 401 -26.27 13.35 0.46
CA PRO A 401 -26.92 13.53 -0.84
C PRO A 401 -25.97 14.20 -1.86
N ALA A 402 -26.10 13.83 -3.13
CA ALA A 402 -25.33 14.47 -4.20
C ALA A 402 -25.58 15.99 -4.22
N GLY A 403 -24.52 16.79 -4.22
CA GLY A 403 -24.61 18.25 -4.17
C GLY A 403 -24.84 18.85 -2.78
N TYR A 404 -24.88 18.04 -1.71
CA TYR A 404 -24.96 18.57 -0.34
C TYR A 404 -23.70 19.38 0.01
N ALA A 405 -23.89 20.65 0.35
CA ALA A 405 -22.81 21.58 0.68
C ALA A 405 -22.33 21.38 2.14
N PHE A 406 -21.60 20.30 2.38
CA PHE A 406 -21.09 19.93 3.71
C PHE A 406 -20.07 20.95 4.24
N LYS A 407 -20.28 21.43 5.47
CA LYS A 407 -19.40 22.38 6.17
C LYS A 407 -18.66 21.66 7.30
N PRO A 408 -17.44 21.14 7.08
CA PRO A 408 -16.74 20.29 8.06
C PRO A 408 -16.46 20.97 9.41
N ASP A 409 -16.37 22.31 9.45
CA ASP A 409 -16.15 23.06 10.70
C ASP A 409 -17.44 23.26 11.52
N TRP A 410 -18.61 23.01 10.92
CA TRP A 410 -19.92 23.27 11.51
C TRP A 410 -20.82 22.04 11.54
N GLU A 411 -20.46 20.98 10.82
CA GLU A 411 -21.30 19.81 10.63
C GLU A 411 -20.54 18.51 10.88
N ILE A 412 -21.28 17.53 11.40
CA ILE A 412 -20.89 16.13 11.49
C ILE A 412 -21.85 15.29 10.63
N THR A 413 -21.34 14.30 9.92
CA THR A 413 -22.21 13.42 9.10
C THR A 413 -22.93 12.40 9.98
N PRO A 414 -24.05 11.81 9.50
CA PRO A 414 -24.71 10.72 10.21
C PRO A 414 -23.79 9.53 10.50
N ARG A 415 -22.94 9.13 9.53
CA ARG A 415 -21.98 8.02 9.72
C ARG A 415 -20.91 8.34 10.74
N ASP A 416 -20.41 9.58 10.77
CA ASP A 416 -19.43 10.01 11.78
C ASP A 416 -20.08 10.05 13.16
N LEU A 417 -21.28 10.60 13.29
CA LEU A 417 -22.03 10.59 14.54
C LEU A 417 -22.29 9.15 15.02
N GLN A 418 -22.76 8.26 14.14
CA GLN A 418 -22.98 6.84 14.49
C GLN A 418 -21.70 6.18 14.96
N ARG A 419 -20.56 6.42 14.29
CA ARG A 419 -19.26 5.87 14.70
C ARG A 419 -18.89 6.30 16.11
N ARG A 420 -19.06 7.59 16.43
CA ARG A 420 -18.79 8.13 17.77
C ARG A 420 -19.74 7.58 18.82
N LEU A 421 -21.02 7.40 18.47
CA LEU A 421 -22.02 6.80 19.35
C LEU A 421 -21.72 5.32 19.65
N ASN A 422 -21.14 4.59 18.70
CA ASN A 422 -20.77 3.19 18.84
C ASN A 422 -19.45 2.96 19.58
N ASP A 423 -18.60 3.98 19.73
CA ASP A 423 -17.38 3.92 20.54
C ASP A 423 -17.71 4.34 21.98
N PRO A 424 -17.59 3.44 22.99
CA PRO A 424 -17.94 3.78 24.37
C PRO A 424 -17.15 4.95 24.96
N ALA A 425 -15.90 5.17 24.53
CA ALA A 425 -15.07 6.26 25.02
C ALA A 425 -15.50 7.61 24.40
N GLU A 426 -15.83 7.62 23.11
CA GLU A 426 -16.33 8.83 22.45
C GLU A 426 -17.78 9.15 22.83
N ARG A 427 -18.64 8.14 22.99
CA ARG A 427 -20.05 8.31 23.40
C ARG A 427 -20.19 9.07 24.72
N ARG A 428 -19.28 8.84 25.68
CA ARG A 428 -19.24 9.53 26.97
C ARG A 428 -18.80 10.99 26.87
N ARG A 429 -18.20 11.38 25.74
CA ARG A 429 -17.70 12.74 25.48
C ARG A 429 -18.56 13.50 24.47
N LEU A 430 -19.80 13.04 24.26
CA LEU A 430 -20.70 13.51 23.22
C LEU A 430 -22.12 13.66 23.77
N VAL A 431 -22.76 14.79 23.48
CA VAL A 431 -24.19 15.03 23.70
C VAL A 431 -24.86 15.19 22.34
N VAL A 432 -25.98 14.50 22.10
CA VAL A 432 -26.81 14.73 20.91
C VAL A 432 -28.01 15.57 21.35
N LEU A 433 -28.09 16.80 20.84
CA LEU A 433 -29.13 17.75 21.22
C LEU A 433 -30.14 17.90 20.09
N ASP A 434 -31.36 17.40 20.30
CA ASP A 434 -32.46 17.60 19.38
C ASP A 434 -33.12 18.96 19.62
N VAL A 435 -33.17 19.76 18.56
CA VAL A 435 -33.71 21.13 18.60
C VAL A 435 -35.03 21.26 17.85
N ARG A 436 -35.68 20.14 17.54
CA ARG A 436 -37.03 20.09 16.94
C ARG A 436 -38.10 20.41 17.96
N ASN A 437 -39.35 20.50 17.49
CA ASN A 437 -40.50 20.71 18.36
C ASN A 437 -40.84 19.41 19.14
N PRO A 438 -41.53 19.50 20.30
CA PRO A 438 -41.92 18.32 21.06
C PRO A 438 -42.74 17.28 20.27
N ASP A 439 -43.62 17.70 19.36
CA ASP A 439 -44.42 16.79 18.52
C ASP A 439 -43.56 15.99 17.53
N GLU A 440 -42.55 16.65 16.95
CA GLU A 440 -41.54 16.04 16.07
C GLU A 440 -40.68 15.04 16.83
N TRP A 441 -40.32 15.35 18.07
CA TRP A 441 -39.57 14.48 18.99
C TRP A 441 -40.38 13.26 19.43
N ALA A 442 -41.68 13.44 19.69
CA ALA A 442 -42.59 12.36 20.04
C ALA A 442 -42.79 11.36 18.89
N THR A 443 -42.68 11.83 17.64
CA THR A 443 -42.82 11.00 16.44
C THR A 443 -41.62 10.07 16.25
N CYS A 444 -40.40 10.60 16.37
CA CYS A 444 -39.18 9.81 16.25
C CYS A 444 -37.99 10.53 16.90
N ARG A 445 -36.96 9.80 17.31
CA ARG A 445 -35.73 10.36 17.89
C ARG A 445 -34.53 9.44 17.69
N ILE A 446 -33.34 10.05 17.71
CA ILE A 446 -32.09 9.30 17.85
C ILE A 446 -31.98 8.85 19.30
N ASP A 447 -31.63 7.58 19.53
CA ASP A 447 -31.54 7.05 20.88
C ASP A 447 -30.46 7.76 21.72
N GLY A 448 -30.81 8.08 22.96
CA GLY A 448 -29.96 8.84 23.88
C GLY A 448 -29.69 10.30 23.50
N ALA A 449 -30.49 10.89 22.59
CA ALA A 449 -30.53 12.34 22.38
C ALA A 449 -31.35 13.05 23.49
N GLU A 450 -31.10 14.34 23.66
CA GLU A 450 -31.80 15.22 24.62
C GLU A 450 -32.57 16.30 23.87
N LEU A 451 -33.77 16.65 24.33
CA LEU A 451 -34.62 17.65 23.67
C LEU A 451 -34.46 19.04 24.33
N ILE A 452 -33.98 20.01 23.57
CA ILE A 452 -34.12 21.45 23.89
C ILE A 452 -34.57 22.15 22.60
N PRO A 453 -35.88 22.47 22.46
CA PRO A 453 -36.40 23.07 21.23
C PRO A 453 -35.65 24.36 20.87
N LEU A 454 -35.41 24.60 19.57
CA LEU A 454 -34.62 25.76 19.12
C LEU A 454 -35.13 27.10 19.69
N GLY A 455 -36.46 27.26 19.80
CA GLY A 455 -37.07 28.47 20.35
C GLY A 455 -36.78 28.70 21.83
N GLU A 456 -36.52 27.64 22.60
CA GLU A 456 -36.20 27.69 24.02
C GLU A 456 -34.68 27.67 24.27
N LEU A 457 -33.89 27.26 23.28
CA LEU A 457 -32.46 27.00 23.43
C LEU A 457 -31.71 28.14 24.09
N LYS A 458 -31.94 29.40 23.67
CA LYS A 458 -31.27 30.58 24.24
C LYS A 458 -31.54 30.76 25.74
N ALA A 459 -32.75 30.46 26.19
CA ALA A 459 -33.12 30.58 27.60
C ALA A 459 -32.60 29.40 28.44
N ARG A 460 -32.33 28.26 27.78
CA ARG A 460 -31.97 26.97 28.40
C ARG A 460 -30.51 26.57 28.19
N VAL A 461 -29.68 27.48 27.66
CA VAL A 461 -28.25 27.21 27.37
C VAL A 461 -27.50 26.73 28.62
N GLU A 462 -27.83 27.28 29.79
CA GLU A 462 -27.15 26.95 31.04
C GLU A 462 -27.35 25.49 31.47
N GLU A 463 -28.38 24.78 30.98
CA GLU A 463 -28.56 23.33 31.23
C GLU A 463 -27.44 22.48 30.59
N LEU A 464 -26.68 23.06 29.67
CA LEU A 464 -25.56 22.40 28.99
C LEU A 464 -24.20 22.81 29.59
N ARG A 465 -24.16 23.77 30.54
CA ARG A 465 -22.92 24.39 31.00
C ARG A 465 -21.94 23.40 31.63
N ASP A 466 -22.45 22.46 32.44
CA ASP A 466 -21.64 21.37 33.04
C ASP A 466 -21.04 20.40 32.01
N ARG A 467 -21.40 20.55 30.73
CA ARG A 467 -21.01 19.69 29.60
C ARG A 467 -20.40 20.48 28.46
N GLU A 468 -19.99 21.74 28.69
CA GLU A 468 -19.47 22.61 27.63
C GLU A 468 -18.16 22.10 26.98
N ASP A 469 -17.38 21.32 27.72
CA ASP A 469 -16.17 20.66 27.20
C ASP A 469 -16.47 19.45 26.30
N LEU A 470 -17.70 18.93 26.31
CA LEU A 470 -18.11 17.80 25.50
C LEU A 470 -18.43 18.25 24.06
N LEU A 471 -18.38 17.31 23.12
CA LEU A 471 -18.87 17.56 21.77
C LEU A 471 -20.40 17.58 21.79
N ILE A 472 -21.01 18.73 21.52
CA ILE A 472 -22.46 18.88 21.38
C ILE A 472 -22.83 18.78 19.90
N VAL A 473 -23.60 17.76 19.53
CA VAL A 473 -24.12 17.58 18.18
C VAL A 473 -25.59 17.95 18.16
N THR A 474 -25.89 19.13 17.64
CA THR A 474 -27.25 19.60 17.45
C THR A 474 -27.90 18.89 16.25
N GLN A 475 -29.17 18.54 16.36
CA GLN A 475 -29.88 17.75 15.35
C GLN A 475 -31.29 18.32 15.15
N CYS A 476 -31.75 18.35 13.89
CA CYS A 476 -33.12 18.72 13.55
C CYS A 476 -33.64 17.89 12.37
N HIS A 477 -34.76 18.26 11.75
CA HIS A 477 -35.30 17.47 10.64
C HIS A 477 -34.29 17.32 9.48
N HIS A 478 -33.79 18.44 8.92
CA HIS A 478 -32.94 18.46 7.71
C HIS A 478 -31.65 19.27 7.87
N GLY A 479 -31.14 19.48 9.09
CA GLY A 479 -29.88 20.20 9.33
C GLY A 479 -29.97 21.75 9.42
N ARG A 480 -31.06 22.38 8.94
CA ARG A 480 -31.19 23.85 8.93
C ARG A 480 -31.31 24.49 10.31
N ARG A 481 -32.21 23.98 11.16
CA ARG A 481 -32.43 24.48 12.54
C ARG A 481 -31.27 24.13 13.47
N SER A 482 -30.64 22.98 13.27
CA SER A 482 -29.48 22.55 14.05
C SER A 482 -28.24 23.41 13.75
N LEU A 483 -28.02 23.85 12.51
CA LEU A 483 -26.97 24.84 12.22
C LEU A 483 -27.19 26.16 12.98
N GLN A 484 -28.45 26.61 13.11
CA GLN A 484 -28.77 27.79 13.92
C GLN A 484 -28.51 27.53 15.41
N ALA A 485 -28.88 26.35 15.92
CA ALA A 485 -28.59 25.94 17.29
C ALA A 485 -27.08 25.91 17.58
N ALA A 486 -26.29 25.32 16.67
CA ALA A 486 -24.84 25.27 16.79
C ALA A 486 -24.23 26.68 16.85
N ALA A 487 -24.71 27.61 16.00
CA ALA A 487 -24.29 29.00 16.04
C ALA A 487 -24.69 29.70 17.35
N ILE A 488 -25.90 29.45 17.86
CA ILE A 488 -26.35 29.99 19.15
C ILE A 488 -25.43 29.51 20.28
N LEU A 489 -25.17 28.21 20.37
CA LEU A 489 -24.30 27.65 21.42
C LEU A 489 -22.87 28.16 21.29
N GLY A 490 -22.31 28.24 20.08
CA GLY A 490 -20.99 28.83 19.85
C GLY A 490 -20.90 30.29 20.30
N GLN A 491 -21.94 31.10 20.07
CA GLN A 491 -22.02 32.48 20.57
C GLN A 491 -22.11 32.56 22.10
N HIS A 492 -22.58 31.52 22.77
CA HIS A 492 -22.65 31.42 24.23
C HIS A 492 -21.45 30.68 24.85
N GLY A 493 -20.34 30.59 24.10
CA GLY A 493 -19.05 30.14 24.61
C GLY A 493 -18.82 28.62 24.56
N PHE A 494 -19.70 27.85 23.90
CA PHE A 494 -19.48 26.41 23.74
C PHE A 494 -18.45 26.16 22.62
N PRO A 495 -17.26 25.62 22.93
CA PRO A 495 -16.18 25.52 21.95
C PRO A 495 -16.37 24.37 20.95
N ASN A 496 -17.12 23.33 21.33
CA ASN A 496 -17.20 22.07 20.59
C ASN A 496 -18.64 21.76 20.16
N VAL A 497 -19.16 22.50 19.18
CA VAL A 497 -20.55 22.33 18.71
C VAL A 497 -20.61 22.08 17.21
N LEU A 498 -21.31 21.01 16.81
CA LEU A 498 -21.54 20.65 15.41
C LEU A 498 -23.04 20.43 15.16
N SER A 499 -23.48 20.59 13.91
CA SER A 499 -24.81 20.23 13.44
C SER A 499 -24.79 18.88 12.72
N LEU A 500 -25.78 18.02 12.94
CA LEU A 500 -25.95 16.79 12.16
C LEU A 500 -26.33 17.14 10.72
N ALA A 501 -25.43 16.84 9.77
CA ALA A 501 -25.64 17.08 8.35
C ALA A 501 -26.84 16.28 7.84
N GLY A 502 -27.75 16.95 7.12
CA GLY A 502 -28.98 16.34 6.63
C GLY A 502 -30.02 16.00 7.71
N GLY A 503 -29.72 16.23 8.99
CA GLY A 503 -30.62 15.98 10.12
C GLY A 503 -31.03 14.51 10.29
N ILE A 504 -32.09 14.29 11.08
CA ILE A 504 -32.63 12.96 11.35
C ILE A 504 -33.23 12.30 10.11
N ASP A 505 -33.67 13.07 9.11
CA ASP A 505 -34.12 12.49 7.85
C ASP A 505 -32.99 11.71 7.17
N LEU A 506 -31.80 12.30 7.12
CA LEU A 506 -30.63 11.61 6.57
C LEU A 506 -30.14 10.48 7.49
N TRP A 507 -30.26 10.64 8.81
CA TRP A 507 -30.02 9.54 9.75
C TRP A 507 -30.92 8.33 9.47
N SER A 508 -32.22 8.56 9.25
CA SER A 508 -33.15 7.48 8.91
C SER A 508 -32.81 6.79 7.60
N ILE A 509 -32.34 7.54 6.59
CA ILE A 509 -31.98 6.96 5.28
C ILE A 509 -30.67 6.15 5.38
N ASP A 510 -29.66 6.72 6.02
CA ASP A 510 -28.27 6.25 5.91
C ASP A 510 -27.84 5.36 7.08
N ILE A 511 -28.43 5.54 8.26
CA ILE A 511 -27.97 4.95 9.51
C ILE A 511 -28.98 3.98 10.11
N ASP A 512 -30.21 4.42 10.31
CA ASP A 512 -31.24 3.63 10.98
C ASP A 512 -32.60 3.77 10.29
N PRO A 513 -32.90 2.89 9.31
CA PRO A 513 -34.19 2.87 8.62
C PRO A 513 -35.39 2.59 9.52
N SER A 514 -35.19 2.18 10.78
CA SER A 514 -36.28 1.98 11.73
C SER A 514 -36.79 3.29 12.33
N VAL A 515 -36.00 4.38 12.28
CA VAL A 515 -36.42 5.72 12.72
C VAL A 515 -37.42 6.28 11.70
N PRO A 516 -38.69 6.51 12.07
CA PRO A 516 -39.70 7.01 11.13
C PRO A 516 -39.35 8.35 10.52
N ARG A 517 -39.69 8.51 9.24
CA ARG A 517 -39.59 9.77 8.47
C ARG A 517 -40.99 10.38 8.37
N TYR A 518 -41.07 11.71 8.31
CA TYR A 518 -42.34 12.45 8.23
C TYR A 518 -42.27 13.66 7.31
#